data_AF-A0A9X8YMV3-F1
#
_entry.id   AF-A0A9X8YMV3-F1
#
_cell.length_a   1.000
_cell.length_b   1.000
_cell.length_c   1.000
_cell.angle_alpha   90.00
_cell.angle_beta   90.00
_cell.angle_gamma   90.00
#
_symmetry.space_group_name_H-M   'P 1'
#
loop_
_entity.id
_entity.type
_entity.pdbx_description
1 polymer ?
#
loop_
_entity_poly.entity_id
_entity_poly.type
_entity_poly.pdbx_seq_one_letter_code
_entity_poly.pdbx_strand_id
1 'polypeptide(L)'
;MSNVKIEKPLSADSTGKGTLFSGLSGKMPKDTGIFIVMIGIALIFEILGWYMRDQSFLLNPNRLLLIVLQVAIIGIIAVGVTQVIITTGIDL
;
A
#
# COMPACT_ATOMS: atom_id res chain seq x y z
N MET A 1 -41.41 -26.17 43.27
CA MET A 1 -42.13 -26.60 42.06
C MET A 1 -41.34 -26.12 40.84
N SER A 2 -41.01 -27.04 39.92
CA SER A 2 -40.54 -26.88 38.51
C SER A 2 -39.45 -25.83 38.22
N ASN A 3 -38.17 -26.18 38.07
CA ASN A 3 -37.48 -26.88 36.96
C ASN A 3 -37.72 -26.29 35.55
N VAL A 4 -36.62 -26.09 34.81
CA VAL A 4 -36.35 -26.24 33.36
C VAL A 4 -35.18 -25.29 33.03
N LYS A 5 -33.91 -25.71 33.08
CA LYS A 5 -33.13 -26.47 32.10
C LYS A 5 -33.10 -25.82 30.70
N ILE A 6 -31.90 -25.29 30.36
CA ILE A 6 -31.20 -25.29 29.06
C ILE A 6 -32.04 -24.95 27.84
N GLU A 7 -31.73 -23.83 27.15
CA GLU A 7 -31.59 -23.78 25.67
C GLU A 7 -30.65 -22.62 25.27
N LYS A 8 -29.40 -22.94 24.90
CA LYS A 8 -28.69 -22.25 23.81
C LYS A 8 -28.97 -23.10 22.57
N PRO A 9 -29.48 -22.51 21.49
CA PRO A 9 -28.75 -22.57 20.22
C PRO A 9 -28.85 -21.22 19.49
N LEU A 10 -27.72 -20.56 19.23
CA LEU A 10 -26.96 -20.65 17.98
C LEU A 10 -27.47 -19.70 16.86
N SER A 11 -26.53 -18.86 16.41
CA SER A 11 -26.35 -18.26 15.08
C SER A 11 -27.33 -17.21 14.52
N ALA A 12 -26.82 -15.98 14.36
CA ALA A 12 -26.63 -15.27 13.08
C ALA A 12 -26.01 -13.89 13.38
N ASP A 13 -24.67 -13.79 13.37
CA ASP A 13 -23.90 -13.22 12.27
C ASP A 13 -24.23 -11.74 11.97
N SER A 14 -23.41 -10.86 12.55
CA SER A 14 -22.89 -9.72 11.80
C SER A 14 -21.41 -9.61 12.11
N THR A 15 -20.68 -10.54 11.51
CA THR A 15 -19.26 -10.46 11.22
C THR A 15 -18.82 -9.04 10.90
N GLY A 16 -17.77 -8.61 11.60
CA GLY A 16 -16.65 -7.94 10.98
C GLY A 16 -16.88 -6.52 10.48
N LYS A 17 -16.55 -5.55 11.34
CA LYS A 17 -15.67 -4.40 11.01
C LYS A 17 -15.66 -3.45 12.20
N GLY A 18 -14.53 -3.33 12.90
CA GLY A 18 -14.35 -2.19 13.79
C GLY A 18 -13.29 -2.27 14.88
N THR A 19 -12.73 -3.45 15.21
CA THR A 19 -11.87 -3.55 16.41
C THR A 19 -10.45 -4.06 16.18
N LEU A 20 -9.93 -3.98 14.94
CA LEU A 20 -8.52 -4.37 14.69
C LEU A 20 -7.52 -3.22 14.80
N PHE A 21 -7.99 -1.96 14.95
CA PHE A 21 -7.12 -0.78 14.99
C PHE A 21 -7.14 -0.03 16.34
N SER A 22 -7.97 -0.43 17.31
CA SER A 22 -8.09 0.30 18.58
C SER A 22 -6.95 0.03 19.58
N GLY A 23 -6.08 -0.95 19.32
CA GLY A 23 -4.97 -1.32 20.21
C GLY A 23 -3.66 -0.58 19.96
N LEU A 24 -3.54 0.21 18.89
CA LEU A 24 -2.28 0.89 18.52
C LEU A 24 -2.09 2.26 19.17
N SER A 25 -2.96 2.66 20.11
CA SER A 25 -2.87 3.94 20.82
C SER A 25 -2.13 3.85 22.15
N GLY A 26 -1.10 2.99 22.23
CA GLY A 26 -0.19 2.89 23.37
C GLY A 26 1.17 3.45 23.01
N LYS A 27 1.39 4.76 23.24
CA LYS A 27 2.69 5.47 23.38
C LYS A 27 3.92 4.76 22.76
N MET A 28 3.88 4.46 21.46
CA MET A 28 5.09 4.07 20.74
C MET A 28 5.70 5.33 20.11
N PRO A 29 7.01 5.55 20.23
CA PRO A 29 7.70 6.62 19.51
C PRO A 29 7.27 6.60 18.05
N LYS A 30 6.96 7.79 17.51
CA LYS A 30 6.52 8.01 16.12
C LYS A 30 7.34 7.24 15.07
N ASP A 31 8.61 6.98 15.37
CA ASP A 31 9.53 6.22 14.52
C ASP A 31 9.13 4.74 14.35
N THR A 32 8.61 4.09 15.40
CA THR A 32 8.10 2.71 15.31
C THR A 32 6.83 2.64 14.46
N GLY A 33 5.98 3.67 14.54
CA GLY A 33 4.80 3.77 13.69
C GLY A 33 5.17 3.85 12.20
N ILE A 34 6.16 4.68 11.86
CA ILE A 34 6.67 4.81 10.48
C ILE A 34 7.27 3.49 9.99
N PHE A 35 8.02 2.78 10.84
CA PHE A 35 8.57 1.46 10.51
C PHE A 35 7.47 0.43 10.19
N ILE A 36 6.43 0.37 11.01
CA ILE A 36 5.25 -0.49 10.77
C ILE A 36 4.55 -0.12 9.45
N VAL A 37 4.43 1.17 9.14
CA VAL A 37 3.82 1.61 7.88
C VAL A 37 4.70 1.23 6.69
N MET A 38 6.02 1.39 6.81
CA MET A 38 6.98 1.05 5.76
C MET A 38 6.95 -0.44 5.45
N ILE A 39 6.94 -1.31 6.46
CA ILE A 39 6.83 -2.76 6.24
C ILE A 39 5.46 -3.14 5.68
N GLY A 40 4.38 -2.49 6.16
CA GLY A 40 3.03 -2.72 5.66
C GLY A 40 2.89 -2.39 4.18
N ILE A 41 3.39 -1.23 3.75
CA ILE A 41 3.34 -0.83 2.34
C ILE A 41 4.22 -1.72 1.46
N ALA A 42 5.39 -2.14 1.93
CA ALA A 42 6.26 -3.06 1.20
C ALA A 42 5.59 -4.44 0.97
N LEU A 43 4.95 -5.01 2.00
CA LEU A 43 4.25 -6.29 1.89
C LEU A 43 3.02 -6.19 0.97
N ILE A 44 2.24 -5.12 1.08
CA ILE A 44 1.08 -4.89 0.22
C ILE A 44 1.52 -4.79 -1.24
N PHE A 45 2.55 -3.99 -1.54
CA PHE A 45 3.06 -3.85 -2.91
C PHE A 45 3.69 -5.13 -3.46
N GLU A 46 4.30 -5.97 -2.61
CA GLU A 46 4.86 -7.24 -3.05
C GLU A 46 3.75 -8.25 -3.40
N ILE A 47 2.70 -8.37 -2.58
CA ILE A 47 1.54 -9.24 -2.86
C ILE A 47 0.75 -8.76 -4.08
N LEU A 48 0.55 -7.44 -4.20
CA LEU A 48 -0.09 -6.85 -5.38
C LEU A 48 0.78 -7.04 -6.62
N GLY A 49 2.10 -6.95 -6.46
CA GLY A 49 3.09 -7.19 -7.51
C GLY A 49 3.04 -8.62 -8.02
N TRP A 50 2.94 -9.60 -7.11
CA TRP A 50 2.71 -10.99 -7.49
C TRP A 50 1.40 -11.18 -8.24
N TYR A 51 0.29 -10.59 -7.77
CA TYR A 51 -1.02 -10.76 -8.40
C TYR A 51 -1.12 -10.13 -9.80
N MET A 52 -0.51 -8.96 -10.01
CA MET A 52 -0.64 -8.22 -11.27
C MET A 52 0.42 -8.61 -12.31
N ARG A 53 1.58 -9.11 -11.88
CA ARG A 53 2.78 -9.23 -12.73
C ARG A 53 3.40 -10.63 -12.68
N ASP A 54 2.85 -11.55 -11.87
CA ASP A 54 3.32 -12.93 -11.62
C ASP A 54 4.78 -13.04 -11.17
N GLN A 55 5.37 -11.92 -10.78
CA GLN A 55 6.79 -11.76 -10.46
C GLN A 55 6.92 -10.70 -9.37
N SER A 56 7.86 -10.89 -8.45
CA SER A 56 8.16 -9.91 -7.40
C SER A 56 8.36 -8.51 -7.94
N PHE A 57 7.75 -7.54 -7.27
CA PHE A 57 7.88 -6.13 -7.62
C PHE A 57 9.27 -5.61 -7.26
N LEU A 58 9.75 -5.93 -6.04
CA LEU A 58 11.07 -5.50 -5.56
C LEU A 58 12.20 -6.48 -5.92
N LEU A 59 11.94 -7.79 -5.86
CA LEU A 59 12.98 -8.82 -6.07
C LEU A 59 13.31 -9.12 -7.54
N ASN A 60 12.66 -8.48 -8.50
CA ASN A 60 12.95 -8.68 -9.92
C ASN A 60 13.75 -7.51 -10.53
N PRO A 61 15.06 -7.67 -10.79
CA PRO A 61 15.91 -6.59 -11.27
C PRO A 61 15.47 -6.04 -12.63
N ASN A 62 14.94 -6.89 -13.52
CA ASN A 62 14.49 -6.46 -14.84
C ASN A 62 13.31 -5.49 -14.77
N ARG A 63 12.32 -5.77 -13.91
CA ARG A 63 11.15 -4.89 -13.76
C ARG A 63 11.49 -3.63 -12.97
N LEU A 64 12.33 -3.75 -11.96
CA LEU A 64 12.80 -2.59 -11.20
C LEU A 64 13.58 -1.63 -12.11
N LEU A 65 14.46 -2.16 -12.96
CA LEU A 65 15.19 -1.38 -13.96
C LEU A 65 14.23 -0.67 -14.91
N LEU A 66 13.21 -1.35 -15.43
CA LEU A 66 12.22 -0.70 -16.30
C LEU A 66 11.45 0.41 -15.59
N ILE A 67 11.08 0.25 -14.31
CA ILE A 67 10.40 1.31 -13.54
C ILE A 67 11.31 2.52 -13.35
N VAL A 68 12.55 2.30 -12.91
CA VAL A 68 13.52 3.37 -12.70
C VAL A 68 13.86 4.06 -14.02
N LEU A 69 14.10 3.28 -15.07
CA LEU A 69 14.40 3.78 -16.41
C LEU A 69 13.22 4.61 -16.94
N GLN A 70 11.99 4.15 -16.76
CA GLN A 70 10.81 4.89 -17.19
C GLN A 70 10.67 6.23 -16.44
N VAL A 71 10.83 6.23 -15.12
CA VAL A 71 10.80 7.45 -14.29
C VAL A 71 11.94 8.41 -14.67
N ALA A 72 13.13 7.88 -14.97
CA ALA A 72 14.25 8.68 -15.43
C ALA A 72 13.98 9.29 -16.82
N ILE A 73 13.43 8.53 -17.76
CA ILE A 73 13.08 9.01 -19.10
C ILE A 73 12.07 10.16 -19.02
N ILE A 74 10.97 9.99 -18.27
CA ILE A 74 9.97 11.08 -18.14
C ILE A 74 10.57 12.32 -17.47
N GLY A 75 11.48 12.16 -16.51
CA GLY A 75 12.13 13.27 -15.82
C GLY A 75 13.06 14.05 -16.74
N ILE A 76 13.88 13.36 -17.52
CA ILE A 76 14.78 13.98 -18.50
C ILE A 76 13.98 14.71 -19.59
N ILE A 77 12.90 14.09 -20.09
CA ILE A 77 12.00 14.73 -21.06
C ILE A 77 11.38 15.99 -20.46
N ALA A 78 10.90 15.95 -19.21
CA ALA A 78 10.29 17.12 -18.57
C ALA A 78 11.28 18.31 -18.46
N VAL A 79 12.54 18.03 -18.10
CA VAL A 79 13.60 19.05 -18.08
C VAL A 79 13.85 19.61 -19.49
N GLY A 80 13.95 18.75 -20.50
CA GLY A 80 14.13 19.17 -21.89
C GLY A 80 12.96 20.00 -22.44
N VAL A 81 11.72 19.59 -22.15
CA VAL A 81 10.50 20.31 -22.57
C VAL A 81 10.44 21.71 -21.96
N THR A 82 10.86 21.86 -20.70
CA THR A 82 10.94 23.18 -20.05
C THR A 82 11.93 24.09 -20.78
N GLN A 83 13.09 23.57 -21.18
CA GLN A 83 14.06 24.34 -21.96
C GLN A 83 13.50 24.75 -23.33
N VAL A 84 12.78 23.84 -24.01
CA VAL A 84 12.14 24.15 -25.30
C VAL A 84 11.09 25.25 -25.14
N ILE A 85 10.22 25.17 -24.13
CA ILE A 85 9.21 26.21 -23.84
C ILE A 85 9.87 27.59 -23.66
N ILE A 86 10.91 27.68 -22.83
CA ILE A 86 11.58 28.96 -22.55
C ILE A 86 12.33 29.50 -23.78
N THR A 87 12.99 28.63 -24.55
CA THR A 87 13.82 29.07 -25.70
C THR A 87 13.01 29.39 -26.96
N THR A 88 11.84 28.75 -27.12
CA THR A 88 10.97 28.99 -28.28
C THR A 88 9.89 30.03 -28.02
N GLY A 89 9.67 30.42 -26.76
CA GLY A 89 8.60 31.33 -26.36
C GLY A 89 7.20 30.75 -26.59
N ILE A 90 7.10 29.42 -26.75
CA ILE A 90 5.84 28.70 -26.94
C ILE A 90 5.32 28.32 -25.55
N ASP A 91 4.21 28.93 -25.17
CA ASP A 91 3.47 28.62 -23.95
C ASP A 91 2.64 27.32 -24.10
N LEU A 92 2.24 26.69 -22.99
CA LEU A 92 1.46 25.44 -22.94
C LEU A 92 0.00 25.67 -22.51
#